data_AF-A0A3B8VPZ4-F1
#
_entry.id   AF-A0A3B8VPZ4-F1
#
_cell.length_a   1.000
_cell.length_b   1.000
_cell.length_c   1.000
_cell.angle_alpha   90.00
_cell.angle_beta   90.00
_cell.angle_gamma   90.00
#
_symmetry.space_group_name_H-M   'P 1'
#
loop_
_entity.id
_entity.type
_entity.pdbx_description
1 polymer ?
#
loop_
_entity_poly.entity_id
_entity_poly.type
_entity_poly.pdbx_seq_one_letter_code
_entity_poly.pdbx_strand_id
1 'polypeptide(L)' 'MPNLPAHISLAMQTADVLQHPNLEAHLGYYLLGSTSPDIRVITRQSRELYHFTDLDFQHVGTGVAGMFGA' A
#
# COMPACT_ATOMS: atom_id res chain seq x y z
N MET A 1 -10.95 3.15 7.96
CA MET A 1 -10.28 2.68 6.74
C MET A 1 -10.61 3.63 5.61
N PRO A 2 -9.60 4.21 4.95
CA PRO A 2 -9.85 4.99 3.75
C PRO A 2 -10.56 4.09 2.72
N ASN A 3 -11.45 4.67 1.92
CA ASN A 3 -12.04 3.94 0.80
C ASN A 3 -11.04 3.90 -0.37
N LEU A 4 -11.33 3.09 -1.40
CA LEU A 4 -10.49 3.00 -2.61
C LEU A 4 -10.10 4.40 -3.18
N PRO A 5 -11.03 5.37 -3.30
CA PRO A 5 -10.66 6.74 -3.71
C PRO A 5 -9.62 7.42 -2.83
N ALA A 6 -9.67 7.24 -1.51
CA ALA A 6 -8.71 7.84 -0.60
C ALA A 6 -7.31 7.22 -0.75
N HIS A 7 -7.20 5.91 -0.99
CA HIS A 7 -5.92 5.27 -1.34
C HIS A 7 -5.32 5.84 -2.63
N ILE A 8 -6.14 6.02 -3.67
CA ILE A 8 -5.72 6.61 -4.94
C ILE A 8 -5.27 8.06 -4.76
N SER A 9 -6.05 8.86 -4.02
CA SER A 9 -5.73 10.27 -3.77
C SER A 9 -4.40 10.44 -3.04
N LEU A 10 -4.17 9.65 -1.99
CA LEU A 10 -2.92 9.71 -1.23
C LEU A 10 -1.73 9.24 -2.09
N ALA A 11 -1.91 8.19 -2.89
CA ALA A 11 -0.89 7.71 -3.81
C ALA A 11 -0.53 8.79 -4.84
N MET A 12 -1.50 9.44 -5.47
CA MET A 12 -1.27 10.54 -6.41
C MET A 12 -0.49 11.69 -5.77
N GLN A 13 -0.91 12.13 -4.58
CA GLN A 13 -0.19 13.19 -3.84
C GLN A 13 1.26 12.79 -3.54
N THR A 14 1.49 11.52 -3.21
CA THR A 14 2.83 11.00 -2.95
C THR A 14 3.69 10.98 -4.22
N ALA A 15 3.11 10.58 -5.35
CA ALA A 15 3.76 10.61 -6.65
C ALA A 15 4.22 12.03 -7.03
N ASP A 16 3.33 13.01 -6.84
CA ASP A 16 3.59 14.43 -7.12
C ASP A 16 4.70 15.00 -6.24
N VAL A 17 4.79 14.58 -4.97
CA VAL A 17 5.84 15.01 -4.04
C VAL A 17 7.19 14.37 -4.35
N LEU A 18 7.20 13.08 -4.71
CA LEU A 18 8.44 12.35 -4.94
C LEU A 18 9.06 12.64 -6.31
N GLN A 19 8.25 12.87 -7.34
CA GLN A 19 8.67 13.09 -8.73
C GLN A 19 9.74 12.08 -9.19
N HIS A 20 9.59 10.83 -8.75
CA HIS A 20 10.61 9.80 -8.98
C HIS A 20 10.43 9.19 -10.37
N PRO A 21 11.46 9.17 -11.24
CA PRO A 21 11.31 8.77 -12.65
C PRO A 21 10.74 7.35 -12.84
N ASN A 22 11.10 6.42 -11.95
CA ASN A 22 10.57 5.06 -12.00
C ASN A 22 9.07 5.00 -11.64
N LEU A 23 8.63 5.83 -10.68
CA LEU A 23 7.23 5.89 -10.28
C LEU A 23 6.40 6.50 -11.41
N GLU A 24 6.86 7.61 -11.99
CA GLU A 24 6.20 8.28 -13.12
C GLU A 24 6.04 7.35 -14.32
N ALA A 25 7.09 6.58 -14.67
CA ALA A 25 7.05 5.60 -15.75
C ALA A 25 6.06 4.44 -15.50
N HIS A 26 5.67 4.19 -14.24
CA HIS A 26 4.86 3.05 -13.83
C HIS A 26 3.64 3.45 -12.98
N LEU A 27 3.13 4.68 -13.15
CA LEU A 27 2.06 5.25 -12.31
C LEU A 27 0.84 4.34 -12.19
N GLY A 28 0.41 3.72 -13.30
CA GLY A 28 -0.73 2.78 -13.29
C GLY A 28 -0.52 1.58 -12.37
N TYR A 29 0.68 0.97 -12.39
CA TYR A 29 1.01 -0.14 -11.50
C TYR A 29 1.08 0.30 -10.04
N TYR A 30 1.59 1.49 -9.79
CA TYR A 30 1.62 2.07 -8.46
C TYR A 30 0.22 2.30 -7.87
N LEU A 31 -0.70 2.88 -8.65
CA LEU A 31 -2.10 3.10 -8.24
C LEU A 31 -2.88 1.79 -8.07
N LEU A 32 -2.60 0.79 -8.92
CA LEU A 32 -3.16 -0.55 -8.72
C LEU A 32 -2.62 -1.18 -7.44
N GLY A 33 -1.31 -1.10 -7.20
CA GLY A 33 -0.67 -1.63 -5.99
C GLY A 33 -1.21 -1.00 -4.71
N SER A 34 -1.46 0.31 -4.70
CA SER A 34 -1.96 1.05 -3.53
C SER A 34 -3.38 0.65 -3.10
N THR A 35 -4.15 0.02 -3.99
CA THR A 35 -5.53 -0.44 -3.75
C THR A 35 -5.67 -1.96 -3.73
N SER A 36 -4.67 -2.70 -4.21
CA SER A 36 -4.69 -4.17 -4.32
C SER A 36 -5.04 -4.88 -3.02
N PRO A 37 -4.58 -4.45 -1.83
CA PRO A 37 -4.99 -5.05 -0.56
C PRO A 37 -6.50 -4.94 -0.29
N ASP A 38 -7.17 -3.90 -0.75
CA ASP A 38 -8.61 -3.71 -0.51
C ASP A 38 -9.51 -4.37 -1.58
N ILE A 39 -8.92 -4.80 -2.69
CA ILE A 39 -9.66 -5.45 -3.77
C ILE A 39 -9.85 -6.93 -3.40
N ARG A 40 -11.00 -7.25 -2.79
CA ARG A 40 -11.34 -8.60 -2.29
C ARG A 40 -11.24 -9.71 -3.34
N VAL A 41 -11.44 -9.41 -4.63
CA VAL A 41 -11.27 -10.40 -5.71
C VAL A 41 -9.80 -10.80 -5.90
N ILE A 42 -8.86 -9.92 -5.52
CA ILE A 42 -7.41 -10.15 -5.55
C ILE A 42 -6.96 -10.85 -4.26
N THR A 43 -7.28 -10.30 -3.09
CA THR A 43 -6.77 -10.82 -1.80
C THR A 43 -7.49 -12.07 -1.32
N ARG A 44 -8.76 -12.26 -1.69
CA ARG A 44 -9.65 -13.35 -1.25
C ARG A 44 -9.80 -13.49 0.28
N GLN A 45 -9.33 -12.52 1.05
CA GLN A 45 -9.34 -12.52 2.51
C GLN A 45 -10.17 -11.36 3.05
N SER A 46 -10.64 -11.48 4.30
CA SER A 46 -11.28 -10.35 4.99
C SER A 46 -10.23 -9.30 5.31
N ARG A 47 -10.55 -8.03 5.03
CA ARG A 47 -9.67 -6.89 5.33
C ARG A 47 -9.31 -6.76 6.81
N GLU A 48 -10.14 -7.28 7.70
CA GLU A 48 -9.89 -7.27 9.15
C GLU A 48 -8.62 -8.03 9.54
N LEU A 49 -8.18 -8.98 8.70
CA LEU A 49 -7.02 -9.82 8.99
C LEU A 49 -5.67 -9.15 8.71
N TYR A 50 -5.63 -8.09 7.89
CA TYR A 50 -4.37 -7.54 7.39
C TYR A 50 -4.31 -6.00 7.33
N HIS A 51 -5.43 -5.29 7.52
CA HIS A 51 -5.41 -3.82 7.54
C HIS A 51 -5.11 -3.18 8.89
N PHE A 52 -5.04 -3.99 9.94
CA PHE A 52 -4.71 -3.54 11.29
C PHE A 52 -3.44 -4.24 11.76
N THR A 53 -2.60 -3.47 12.41
CA THR A 53 -1.38 -3.93 13.04
C THR A 53 -1.15 -3.07 14.28
N ASP A 54 -0.70 -3.68 15.36
CA ASP A 54 -0.33 -2.94 16.56
C ASP A 54 0.96 -2.15 16.30
N LEU A 55 1.10 -0.97 16.91
CA LEU A 55 2.32 -0.17 16.79
C LEU A 55 3.37 -0.61 17.83
N ASP A 56 3.63 -1.91 17.92
CA ASP A 56 4.50 -2.53 18.92
C ASP A 56 5.90 -2.88 18.39
N PHE A 57 6.21 -2.47 17.15
CA PHE A 57 7.48 -2.79 16.49
C PHE A 57 8.69 -2.12 17.16
N GLN A 58 9.78 -2.88 17.30
CA GLN A 58 11.01 -2.37 17.91
C GLN A 58 11.89 -1.56 16.96
N HIS A 59 11.77 -1.77 15.64
CA HIS A 59 12.63 -1.14 14.64
C HIS A 59 11.85 -0.69 13.40
N VAL A 60 12.23 0.45 12.83
CA VAL A 60 11.74 0.92 11.52
C VAL A 60 12.09 -0.12 10.46
N GLY A 61 11.14 -0.44 9.58
CA GLY A 61 11.32 -1.43 8.51
C GLY A 61 10.95 -2.86 8.87
N THR A 62 10.60 -3.15 10.14
CA THR A 62 10.15 -4.49 10.58
C THR A 62 8.98 -5.00 9.73
N GLY A 63 8.00 -4.15 9.41
CA GLY A 63 6.86 -4.53 8.56
C GLY A 63 7.27 -4.91 7.14
N VAL A 64 8.21 -4.17 6.53
CA VAL A 64 8.72 -4.46 5.17
C VAL A 64 9.51 -5.76 5.17
N ALA A 65 10.36 -5.98 6.17
CA ALA A 65 11.11 -7.23 6.31
C ALA A 65 10.17 -8.44 6.46
N GLY A 66 9.10 -8.32 7.25
CA GLY A 66 8.09 -9.37 7.38
C GLY A 66 7.32 -9.65 6.08
N MET A 67 7.06 -8.62 5.28
CA MET A 67 6.35 -8.77 3.99
C MET A 67 7.18 -9.55 2.95
N PHE A 68 8.50 -9.38 2.92
CA PHE A 68 9.39 -10.03 1.95
C PHE A 68 10.13 -11.27 2.47
N GLY A 69 10.03 -11.56 3.77
CA GLY A 69 10.78 -12.62 4.46
C GLY A 69 10.11 -14.00 4.54
N ALA A 70 9.14 -14.31 3.66
CA ALA A 70 8.46 -15.60 3.62
C ALA A 70 9.21 -16.63 2.75
#